data_AF-A0A961YRN3-F1
#
_entry.id   AF-A0A961YRN3-F1
#
_cell.length_a   1.000
_cell.length_b   1.000
_cell.length_c   1.000
_cell.angle_alpha   90.00
_cell.angle_beta   90.00
_cell.angle_gamma   90.00
#
_symmetry.space_group_name_H-M   'P 1'
#
loop_
_entity.id
_entity.type
_entity.pdbx_description
1 polymer ?
#
loop_
_entity_poly.entity_id
_entity_poly.type
_entity_poly.pdbx_seq_one_letter_code
_entity_poly.pdbx_strand_id
1 'polypeptide(L)'
;MLGHERRAGQGSAQVFYWQVDIVEQVRAALDTRRKRLAFRAWHRGTRETDLILGRFADAHLASFSESEVAAFERLLDMPDPDILNWVTGAEPVPEECASPVLDRLVAFHNQVR
;
A
#
# COMPACT_ATOMS: atom_id res chain seq x y z
N MET A 1 -60.68 -11.25 -26.78
CA MET A 1 -60.10 -12.08 -25.71
C MET A 1 -58.66 -11.58 -25.52
N LEU A 2 -58.37 -11.09 -24.31
CA LEU A 2 -57.23 -10.24 -23.96
C LEU A 2 -55.89 -10.99 -23.95
N GLY A 3 -54.80 -10.26 -24.22
CA GLY A 3 -53.45 -10.72 -23.93
C GLY A 3 -52.36 -9.80 -24.50
N HIS A 4 -52.50 -8.48 -24.30
CA HIS A 4 -51.39 -7.55 -24.49
C HIS A 4 -50.40 -7.79 -23.35
N GLU A 5 -49.41 -8.66 -23.57
CA GLU A 5 -48.29 -8.79 -22.64
C GLU A 5 -47.33 -7.61 -22.80
N ARG A 6 -47.13 -6.93 -21.68
CA ARG A 6 -46.46 -5.64 -21.55
C ARG A 6 -44.95 -5.80 -21.60
N ARG A 7 -44.27 -4.92 -22.35
CA ARG A 7 -42.85 -4.59 -22.13
C ARG A 7 -42.69 -3.93 -20.74
N ALA A 8 -41.71 -4.35 -19.95
CA ALA A 8 -41.10 -3.53 -18.89
C ALA A 8 -39.67 -4.02 -18.60
N GLY A 9 -38.72 -3.09 -18.56
CA GLY A 9 -37.28 -3.36 -18.57
C GLY A 9 -36.72 -4.01 -17.30
N GLN A 10 -35.82 -4.97 -17.51
CA GLN A 10 -34.96 -5.53 -16.48
C GLN A 10 -33.57 -5.72 -17.12
N GLY A 11 -32.53 -5.12 -16.54
CA GLY A 11 -31.16 -5.36 -16.97
C GLY A 11 -30.10 -4.33 -16.55
N SER A 12 -30.46 -3.14 -16.06
CA SER A 12 -29.47 -2.11 -15.73
C SER A 12 -29.02 -2.09 -14.25
N ALA A 13 -29.84 -2.56 -13.31
CA ALA A 13 -29.49 -2.52 -11.87
C ALA A 13 -28.52 -3.63 -11.42
N GLN A 14 -28.56 -4.81 -12.05
CA GLN A 14 -27.71 -5.97 -11.70
C GLN A 14 -26.22 -5.68 -11.93
N VAL A 15 -25.87 -5.09 -13.08
CA VAL A 15 -24.47 -4.75 -13.43
C VAL A 15 -23.91 -3.66 -12.50
N PHE A 16 -24.75 -2.71 -12.08
CA PHE A 16 -24.36 -1.64 -11.16
C PHE A 16 -24.01 -2.16 -9.75
N TYR A 17 -24.80 -3.11 -9.23
CA TYR A 17 -24.54 -3.71 -7.92
C TYR A 17 -23.25 -4.54 -7.89
N TRP A 18 -22.99 -5.35 -8.94
CA TRP A 18 -21.71 -6.08 -9.06
C TRP A 18 -20.51 -5.14 -9.14
N GLN A 19 -20.63 -4.00 -9.84
CA GLN A 19 -19.54 -3.04 -9.95
C GLN A 19 -19.19 -2.38 -8.60
N VAL A 20 -20.19 -2.10 -7.75
CA VAL A 20 -19.98 -1.51 -6.41
C VAL A 20 -19.37 -2.53 -5.44
N ASP A 21 -19.90 -3.76 -5.42
CA ASP A 21 -19.39 -4.87 -4.58
C ASP A 21 -17.90 -5.15 -4.86
N ILE A 22 -17.52 -5.21 -6.14
CA ILE A 22 -16.12 -5.41 -6.55
C ILE A 22 -15.21 -4.28 -6.04
N VAL A 23 -15.65 -3.01 -6.14
CA VAL A 23 -14.85 -1.88 -5.68
C VAL A 23 -14.69 -1.88 -4.16
N GLU A 24 -15.74 -2.25 -3.41
CA GLU A 24 -15.67 -2.39 -1.95
C GLU A 24 -14.74 -3.55 -1.54
N GLN A 25 -14.84 -4.70 -2.20
CA GLN A 25 -13.97 -5.86 -1.96
C GLN A 25 -12.49 -5.52 -2.20
N VAL A 26 -12.19 -4.81 -3.30
CA VAL A 26 -10.81 -4.39 -3.64
C VAL A 26 -10.28 -3.39 -2.61
N ARG A 27 -11.10 -2.40 -2.19
CA ARG A 27 -10.70 -1.45 -1.14
C ARG A 27 -10.45 -2.15 0.19
N ALA A 28 -11.31 -3.08 0.59
CA ALA A 28 -11.16 -3.86 1.81
C ALA A 28 -9.90 -4.75 1.78
N ALA A 29 -9.60 -5.35 0.63
CA ALA A 29 -8.36 -6.11 0.43
C ALA A 29 -7.12 -5.21 0.56
N LEU A 30 -7.17 -4.00 -0.01
CA LEU A 30 -6.07 -3.03 0.08
C LEU A 30 -5.86 -2.51 1.52
N ASP A 31 -6.93 -2.22 2.26
CA ASP A 31 -6.87 -1.87 3.69
C ASP A 31 -6.22 -3.00 4.51
N THR A 32 -6.63 -4.24 4.26
CA THR A 32 -6.07 -5.42 4.93
C THR A 32 -4.58 -5.59 4.64
N ARG A 33 -4.12 -5.28 3.41
CA ARG A 33 -2.68 -5.25 3.09
C ARG A 33 -1.98 -4.15 3.86
N ARG A 34 -2.47 -2.91 3.84
CA ARG A 34 -1.87 -1.79 4.59
C ARG A 34 -1.71 -2.11 6.08
N LYS A 35 -2.73 -2.67 6.73
CA LYS A 35 -2.64 -3.09 8.14
C LYS A 35 -1.53 -4.11 8.39
N ARG A 36 -1.38 -5.11 7.51
CA ARG A 36 -0.29 -6.08 7.60
C ARG A 36 1.08 -5.44 7.40
N LEU A 37 1.21 -4.48 6.51
CA LEU A 37 2.48 -3.77 6.28
C LEU A 37 2.84 -2.83 7.42
N ALA A 38 1.86 -2.12 8.00
CA ALA A 38 2.07 -1.33 9.20
C ALA A 38 2.63 -2.20 10.33
N PHE A 39 2.03 -3.38 10.55
CA PHE A 39 2.53 -4.33 11.53
C PHE A 39 3.98 -4.78 11.22
N ARG A 40 4.27 -5.19 9.97
CA ARG A 40 5.64 -5.60 9.57
C ARG A 40 6.67 -4.47 9.72
N ALA A 41 6.28 -3.22 9.51
CA ALA A 41 7.16 -2.06 9.67
C ALA A 41 7.54 -1.80 11.14
N TRP A 42 6.67 -2.15 12.08
CA TRP A 42 6.86 -2.09 13.55
C TRP A 42 7.30 -3.43 14.17
N HIS A 43 7.68 -4.43 13.35
CA HIS A 43 8.19 -5.70 13.84
C HIS A 43 9.44 -6.10 13.04
N ARG A 44 10.45 -5.23 13.06
CA ARG A 44 11.74 -5.43 12.39
C ARG A 44 12.76 -6.12 13.32
N GLY A 45 13.87 -6.60 12.76
CA GLY A 45 14.92 -7.29 13.53
C GLY A 45 15.70 -6.36 14.45
N THR A 46 15.70 -5.04 14.17
CA THR A 46 16.39 -4.03 14.98
C THR A 46 15.46 -2.88 15.34
N ARG A 47 15.59 -2.35 16.56
CA ARG A 47 14.77 -1.23 17.07
C ARG A 47 14.93 0.05 16.24
N GLU A 48 16.11 0.27 15.66
CA GLU A 48 16.36 1.46 14.85
C GLU A 48 15.59 1.42 13.53
N THR A 49 15.66 0.29 12.82
CA THR A 49 14.91 0.08 11.58
C THR A 49 13.41 0.13 11.82
N ASP A 50 12.97 -0.42 12.96
CA ASP A 50 11.60 -0.37 13.44
C ASP A 50 11.09 1.07 13.59
N LEU A 51 11.84 1.92 14.26
CA LEU A 51 11.48 3.32 14.46
C LEU A 51 11.44 4.09 13.14
N ILE A 52 12.37 3.82 12.23
CA ILE A 52 12.43 4.50 10.92
C ILE A 52 11.23 4.09 10.05
N LEU A 53 11.05 2.77 9.84
CA LEU A 53 10.00 2.25 8.96
C LEU A 53 8.61 2.40 9.58
N GLY A 54 8.48 2.17 10.88
CA GLY A 54 7.22 2.28 11.61
C GLY A 54 6.66 3.70 11.58
N ARG A 55 7.48 4.72 11.86
CA ARG A 55 7.05 6.13 11.79
C ARG A 55 6.71 6.55 10.37
N PHE A 56 7.48 6.09 9.38
CA PHE A 56 7.18 6.32 7.97
C PHE A 56 5.83 5.70 7.57
N ALA A 57 5.58 4.46 8.00
CA ALA A 57 4.33 3.77 7.74
C ALA A 57 3.14 4.51 8.36
N ASP A 58 3.25 4.96 9.61
CA ASP A 58 2.21 5.73 10.28
C ASP A 58 1.87 7.03 9.53
N ALA A 59 2.88 7.74 9.04
CA ALA A 59 2.72 9.00 8.33
C ALA A 59 2.17 8.86 6.90
N HIS A 60 2.55 7.80 6.17
CA HIS A 60 2.35 7.74 4.72
C HIS A 60 1.49 6.57 4.23
N LEU A 61 1.48 5.42 4.91
CA LEU A 61 0.92 4.18 4.37
C LEU A 61 -0.59 4.25 4.12
N ALA A 62 -1.32 5.02 4.93
CA ALA A 62 -2.75 5.24 4.76
C ALA A 62 -3.09 5.89 3.39
N SER A 63 -2.17 6.70 2.85
CA SER A 63 -2.35 7.43 1.60
C SER A 63 -1.77 6.72 0.37
N PHE A 64 -1.08 5.58 0.55
CA PHE A 64 -0.47 4.85 -0.56
C PHE A 64 -1.50 4.27 -1.51
N SER A 65 -1.29 4.48 -2.80
CA SER A 65 -1.93 3.75 -3.89
C SER A 65 -1.51 2.27 -3.91
N GLU A 66 -2.17 1.46 -4.72
CA GLU A 66 -1.87 0.02 -4.81
C GLU A 66 -0.42 -0.26 -5.25
N SER A 67 0.11 0.52 -6.19
CA SER A 67 1.50 0.40 -6.64
C SER A 67 2.50 0.79 -5.56
N GLU A 68 2.17 1.79 -4.75
CA GLU A 68 3.00 2.21 -3.61
C GLU A 68 2.95 1.19 -2.47
N VAL A 69 1.79 0.57 -2.23
CA VAL A 69 1.67 -0.57 -1.30
C VAL A 69 2.56 -1.72 -1.76
N ALA A 70 2.56 -2.05 -3.06
CA ALA A 70 3.44 -3.09 -3.62
C ALA A 70 4.94 -2.73 -3.53
N ALA A 71 5.29 -1.47 -3.76
CA ALA A 71 6.66 -0.99 -3.59
C ALA A 71 7.09 -1.04 -2.11
N PHE A 72 6.20 -0.70 -1.19
CA PHE A 72 6.47 -0.79 0.25
C PHE A 72 6.61 -2.24 0.72
N GLU A 73 5.83 -3.18 0.18
CA GLU A 73 6.01 -4.61 0.41
C GLU A 73 7.40 -5.09 0.01
N ARG A 74 7.85 -4.70 -1.20
CA ARG A 74 9.20 -5.02 -1.68
C ARG A 74 10.28 -4.44 -0.77
N LEU A 75 10.10 -3.20 -0.30
CA LEU A 75 11.00 -2.56 0.64
C LEU A 75 11.05 -3.30 1.98
N LEU A 76 9.90 -3.74 2.51
CA LEU A 76 9.82 -4.52 3.76
C LEU A 76 10.37 -5.95 3.63
N ASP A 77 10.66 -6.41 2.42
CA ASP A 77 11.36 -7.69 2.20
C ASP A 77 12.88 -7.54 2.25
N MET A 78 13.40 -6.31 2.17
CA MET A 78 14.82 -6.03 2.21
C MET A 78 15.42 -6.23 3.62
N PRO A 79 16.71 -6.57 3.71
CA PRO A 79 17.38 -6.74 4.99
C PRO A 79 17.51 -5.41 5.75
N ASP A 80 17.39 -5.46 7.08
CA ASP A 80 17.52 -4.27 7.92
C ASP A 80 18.84 -3.48 7.73
N PRO A 81 20.02 -4.13 7.62
CA PRO A 81 21.27 -3.40 7.41
C PRO A 81 21.30 -2.58 6.12
N ASP A 82 20.74 -3.11 5.03
CA ASP A 82 20.70 -2.43 3.74
C ASP A 82 19.79 -1.21 3.80
N ILE A 83 18.60 -1.36 4.38
CA ILE A 83 17.65 -0.25 4.58
C ILE A 83 18.32 0.87 5.40
N LEU A 84 19.01 0.52 6.49
CA LEU A 84 19.73 1.50 7.32
C LEU A 84 20.84 2.21 6.54
N ASN A 85 21.65 1.47 5.78
CA ASN A 85 22.73 2.04 4.98
C ASN A 85 22.20 3.04 3.95
N TRP A 86 21.11 2.73 3.27
CA TRP A 86 20.51 3.62 2.28
C TRP A 86 19.89 4.86 2.92
N VAL A 87 19.13 4.69 4.02
CA VAL A 87 18.44 5.80 4.69
C VAL A 87 19.43 6.76 5.35
N THR A 88 20.54 6.25 5.88
CA THR A 88 21.60 7.08 6.47
C THR A 88 22.55 7.68 5.43
N GLY A 89 22.47 7.24 4.17
CA GLY A 89 23.38 7.65 3.10
C GLY A 89 24.77 7.03 3.19
N ALA A 90 24.95 5.95 3.96
CA ALA A 90 26.20 5.20 4.03
C ALA A 90 26.49 4.43 2.74
N GLU A 91 25.45 3.99 2.02
CA GLU A 91 25.55 3.35 0.72
C GLU A 91 24.49 3.90 -0.25
N PRO A 92 24.80 4.06 -1.55
CA PRO A 92 23.78 4.40 -2.54
C PRO A 92 22.75 3.28 -2.72
N VAL A 93 21.50 3.67 -3.02
CA VAL A 93 20.44 2.72 -3.38
C VAL A 93 20.75 2.08 -4.74
N PRO A 94 20.82 0.74 -4.84
CA PRO A 94 21.00 0.08 -6.12
C PRO A 94 19.78 0.26 -7.01
N GLU A 95 19.98 0.33 -8.33
CA GLU A 95 18.92 0.66 -9.31
C GLU A 95 17.73 -0.31 -9.24
N GLU A 96 17.99 -1.59 -8.94
CA GLU A 96 16.96 -2.63 -8.76
C GLU A 96 16.05 -2.43 -7.53
N CYS A 97 16.53 -1.70 -6.52
CA CYS A 97 15.80 -1.36 -5.30
C CYS A 97 15.21 0.05 -5.36
N ALA A 98 15.58 0.86 -6.36
CA ALA A 98 15.10 2.21 -6.50
C ALA A 98 13.57 2.23 -6.66
N SER A 99 12.91 2.96 -5.77
CA SER A 99 11.46 3.14 -5.83
C SER A 99 11.07 4.52 -5.29
N PRO A 100 9.95 5.09 -5.75
CA PRO A 100 9.43 6.35 -5.21
C PRO A 100 9.15 6.28 -3.70
N VAL A 101 8.83 5.08 -3.19
CA VAL A 101 8.59 4.87 -1.75
C VAL A 101 9.89 4.93 -0.96
N LEU A 102 10.97 4.36 -1.47
CA LEU A 102 12.29 4.43 -0.84
C LEU A 102 12.84 5.86 -0.85
N ASP A 103 12.71 6.59 -1.97
CA ASP A 103 13.07 8.01 -2.04
C ASP A 103 12.35 8.84 -0.95
N ARG A 104 11.03 8.63 -0.81
CA ARG A 104 10.26 9.28 0.27
C ARG A 104 10.69 8.87 1.66
N LEU A 105 11.10 7.62 1.88
CA LEU A 105 11.61 7.17 3.17
C LEU A 105 12.91 7.91 3.54
N VAL A 106 13.85 8.03 2.59
CA VAL A 106 15.10 8.77 2.79
C VAL A 106 14.79 10.25 3.06
N ALA A 107 13.90 10.86 2.27
CA ALA A 107 13.48 12.23 2.48
C ALA A 107 12.81 12.45 3.86
N PHE A 108 11.94 11.53 4.29
CA PHE A 108 11.27 11.58 5.59
C PHE A 108 12.26 11.49 6.74
N HIS A 109 13.24 10.58 6.68
CA HIS A 109 14.27 10.46 7.70
C HIS A 109 15.07 11.76 7.88
N ASN A 110 15.42 12.42 6.77
CA ASN A 110 16.17 13.68 6.80
C ASN A 110 15.38 14.87 7.37
N GLN A 111 14.05 14.86 7.28
CA GLN A 111 13.18 15.91 7.83
C GLN A 111 12.95 15.78 9.34
N VAL A 112 13.08 14.55 9.87
CA VAL A 112 12.72 14.21 11.26
C VAL A 112 13.94 14.22 12.20
N ARG A 113 15.13 14.49 11.67
CA ARG A 113 16.39 14.55 12.42
C ARG A 113 16.54 15.83 13.25
#